data_AF-A0AAJ6DCT4-F1
#
_entry.id   AF-A0AAJ6DCT4-F1
#
_cell.length_a   1.000
_cell.length_b   1.000
_cell.length_c   1.000
_cell.angle_alpha   90.00
_cell.angle_beta   90.00
_cell.angle_gamma   90.00
#
_symmetry.space_group_name_H-M   'P 1'
#
loop_
_entity.id
_entity.type
_entity.pdbx_description
1 polymer ?
#
loop_
_entity_poly.entity_id
_entity_poly.type
_entity_poly.pdbx_seq_one_letter_code
_entity_poly.pdbx_strand_id
1 'polypeptide(L)'
;MSSRIEITKNYATAYTRAPKKPKAAILDTVTELTGWNPDHARQQLTRRTRQPQGRAKATVAVIDRPKTKARKYSYDAVKILPYVCSIAGGICGKYLAAAMKGLLDCLEAHPPDPGQRPLQPQRACRAVSDESGDYRPVPQTSP
;
A
#
# COMPACT_ATOMS: atom_id res chain seq x y z
N MET A 1 10.35 5.90 31.48
CA MET A 1 9.31 6.31 30.52
C MET A 1 8.60 5.05 30.03
N SER A 2 7.35 4.81 30.43
CA SER A 2 6.61 3.64 29.92
C SER A 2 6.33 3.82 28.44
N SER A 3 6.51 2.77 27.64
CA SER A 3 6.26 2.85 26.21
C SER A 3 4.74 2.97 25.96
N ARG A 4 4.32 3.76 24.95
CA ARG A 4 2.90 3.86 24.54
C ARG A 4 2.25 2.49 24.29
N ILE A 5 3.06 1.50 23.94
CA ILE A 5 2.66 0.11 23.72
C ILE A 5 2.29 -0.58 25.04
N GLU A 6 3.03 -0.36 26.12
CA GLU A 6 2.71 -0.90 27.45
C GLU A 6 1.42 -0.30 28.00
N ILE A 7 1.25 1.03 27.88
CA ILE A 7 0.04 1.74 28.30
C ILE A 7 -1.18 1.13 27.60
N THR A 8 -1.14 1.00 26.27
CA THR A 8 -2.27 0.41 25.53
C THR A 8 -2.52 -1.06 25.85
N LYS A 9 -1.48 -1.86 26.17
CA LYS A 9 -1.66 -3.27 26.60
C LYS A 9 -2.37 -3.36 27.95
N ASN A 10 -1.97 -2.54 28.91
CA ASN A 10 -2.50 -2.57 30.27
C ASN A 10 -3.98 -2.13 30.30
N TYR A 11 -4.33 -1.10 29.53
CA TYR A 11 -5.70 -0.56 29.50
C TYR A 11 -6.65 -1.30 28.55
N ALA A 12 -6.17 -2.10 27.59
CA ALA A 12 -7.02 -2.81 26.64
C ALA A 12 -7.98 -3.83 27.31
N THR A 13 -7.49 -4.57 28.30
CA THR A 13 -8.32 -5.55 29.04
C THR A 13 -9.35 -4.84 29.92
N ALA A 14 -8.97 -3.75 30.58
CA ALA A 14 -9.89 -2.92 31.37
C ALA A 14 -10.97 -2.28 30.50
N TYR A 15 -10.59 -1.73 29.34
CA TYR A 15 -11.51 -1.10 28.40
C TYR A 15 -12.58 -2.06 27.86
N THR A 16 -12.21 -3.31 27.56
CA THR A 16 -13.16 -4.30 27.05
C THR A 16 -14.20 -4.74 28.08
N ARG A 17 -13.76 -4.91 29.33
CA ARG A 17 -14.62 -5.34 30.45
C ARG A 17 -15.49 -4.21 31.01
N ALA A 18 -15.10 -2.96 30.80
CA ALA A 18 -15.76 -1.81 31.38
C ALA A 18 -17.17 -1.54 30.80
N PRO A 19 -18.16 -1.18 31.63
CA PRO A 19 -19.44 -0.62 31.19
C PRO A 19 -19.29 0.82 30.65
N LYS A 20 -20.39 1.42 30.15
CA LYS A 20 -20.36 2.71 29.41
C LYS A 20 -19.67 3.88 30.16
N LYS A 21 -19.94 4.04 31.46
CA LYS A 21 -19.38 5.14 32.28
C LYS A 21 -17.87 5.02 32.52
N PRO A 22 -17.32 3.89 33.04
CA PRO A 22 -15.89 3.75 33.26
C PRO A 22 -15.05 3.68 31.97
N LYS A 23 -15.66 3.35 30.82
CA LYS A 23 -14.97 3.42 29.52
C LYS A 23 -14.49 4.82 29.16
N ALA A 24 -15.23 5.87 29.54
CA ALA A 24 -14.83 7.26 29.29
C ALA A 24 -13.61 7.63 30.13
N ALA A 25 -13.63 7.34 31.44
CA ALA A 25 -12.50 7.60 32.33
C ALA A 25 -11.21 6.89 31.86
N ILE A 26 -11.30 5.64 31.38
CA ILE A 26 -10.15 4.92 30.81
C ILE A 26 -9.60 5.62 29.55
N LEU A 27 -10.47 6.19 28.71
CA LEU A 27 -10.05 6.93 27.52
C LEU A 27 -9.37 8.25 27.90
N ASP A 28 -9.85 8.94 28.93
CA ASP A 28 -9.27 10.19 29.42
C ASP A 28 -7.86 9.94 29.98
N THR A 29 -7.69 8.90 30.80
CA THR A 29 -6.36 8.51 31.34
C THR A 29 -5.39 8.10 30.22
N VAL A 30 -5.84 7.34 29.22
CA VAL A 30 -4.98 6.96 28.08
C VAL A 30 -4.59 8.18 27.24
N THR A 31 -5.52 9.12 27.06
CA THR A 31 -5.28 10.37 26.34
C THR A 31 -4.23 11.23 27.04
N GLU A 32 -4.36 11.42 28.35
CA GLU A 32 -3.39 12.14 29.18
C GLU A 32 -1.99 11.51 29.13
N LEU A 33 -1.90 10.18 29.27
CA LEU A 33 -0.62 9.46 29.31
C LEU A 33 0.08 9.36 27.94
N THR A 34 -0.66 9.42 26.83
CA THR A 34 -0.08 9.22 25.48
C THR A 34 -0.01 10.49 24.63
N GLY A 35 -0.80 11.52 24.98
CA GLY A 35 -1.00 12.74 24.19
C GLY A 35 -1.80 12.48 22.91
N TRP A 36 -2.65 11.46 22.88
CA TRP A 36 -3.47 11.12 21.71
C TRP A 36 -4.82 11.81 21.73
N ASN A 37 -5.40 12.03 20.55
CA ASN A 37 -6.82 12.35 20.43
C ASN A 37 -7.67 11.17 20.98
N PRO A 38 -8.75 11.41 21.76
CA PRO A 38 -9.66 10.36 22.24
C PRO A 38 -10.11 9.33 21.18
N ASP A 39 -10.32 9.75 19.93
CA ASP A 39 -10.69 8.83 18.84
C ASP A 39 -9.54 7.90 18.45
N HIS A 40 -8.30 8.41 18.45
CA HIS A 40 -7.12 7.61 18.20
C HIS A 40 -6.90 6.60 19.34
N ALA A 41 -7.09 7.01 20.59
CA ALA A 41 -7.03 6.11 21.74
C ALA A 41 -8.07 4.98 21.64
N ARG A 42 -9.32 5.31 21.28
CA ARG A 42 -10.39 4.32 21.05
C ARG A 42 -10.03 3.33 19.93
N GLN A 43 -9.52 3.84 18.81
CA GLN A 43 -9.14 3.00 17.68
C GLN A 43 -8.01 2.03 18.06
N GLN A 44 -7.01 2.50 18.80
CA GLN A 44 -5.88 1.69 19.25
C GLN A 44 -6.31 0.60 20.23
N LEU A 45 -7.14 0.93 21.23
CA LEU A 45 -7.69 -0.06 22.17
C LEU A 45 -8.53 -1.11 21.45
N THR A 46 -9.40 -0.70 20.51
CA THR A 46 -10.23 -1.62 19.71
C THR A 46 -9.40 -2.53 18.81
N ARG A 47 -8.39 -1.98 18.13
CA ARG A 47 -7.46 -2.76 17.28
C ARG A 47 -6.69 -3.78 18.11
N ARG A 48 -6.24 -3.40 19.31
CA ARG A 48 -5.55 -4.31 20.25
C ARG A 48 -6.44 -5.43 20.74
N THR A 49 -7.70 -5.15 21.09
CA THR A 49 -8.65 -6.19 21.49
C THR A 49 -8.96 -7.18 20.36
N ARG A 50 -9.09 -6.67 19.12
CA ARG A 50 -9.36 -7.51 17.94
C ARG A 50 -8.16 -8.35 17.51
N GLN A 51 -6.97 -8.07 18.02
CA GLN A 51 -5.76 -8.82 17.70
C GLN A 51 -5.77 -10.15 18.47
N PRO A 52 -5.77 -11.32 17.80
CA PRO A 52 -5.74 -12.61 18.48
C PRO A 52 -4.42 -12.78 19.26
N GLN A 53 -4.51 -13.27 20.50
CA GLN A 53 -3.39 -13.38 21.47
C GLN A 53 -2.25 -14.35 21.07
N GLY A 54 -2.27 -14.94 19.88
CA GLY A 54 -1.16 -15.72 19.31
C GLY A 54 -0.39 -15.02 18.18
N ARG A 55 -0.89 -13.88 17.68
CA ARG A 55 -0.32 -13.20 16.50
C ARG A 55 0.79 -12.21 16.83
N ALA A 56 1.13 -12.05 18.12
CA ALA A 56 2.11 -11.09 18.61
C ALA A 56 3.58 -11.55 18.46
N LYS A 57 3.83 -12.82 18.07
CA LYS A 57 5.17 -13.29 17.66
C LYS A 57 5.48 -13.08 16.17
N ALA A 58 4.49 -12.63 15.39
CA ALA A 58 4.71 -12.25 14.02
C ALA A 58 5.21 -10.80 14.03
N THR A 59 6.51 -10.62 13.81
CA THR A 59 7.13 -9.31 13.58
C THR A 59 6.27 -8.49 12.61
N VAL A 60 6.25 -7.16 12.77
CA VAL A 60 5.45 -6.22 11.96
C VAL A 60 5.55 -6.51 10.45
N ALA A 61 6.68 -7.05 9.99
CA ALA A 61 6.91 -7.53 8.63
C ALA A 61 5.95 -8.62 8.09
N VAL A 62 5.27 -9.38 8.96
CA VAL A 62 4.34 -10.46 8.57
C VAL A 62 2.90 -9.93 8.41
N ILE A 63 2.55 -8.85 9.12
CA ILE A 63 1.19 -8.27 9.07
C ILE A 63 1.00 -7.48 7.76
N ASP A 64 2.05 -6.81 7.29
CA ASP A 64 2.03 -6.01 6.06
C ASP A 64 2.51 -6.77 4.82
N ARG A 65 2.66 -8.10 4.87
CA ARG A 65 2.99 -8.82 3.65
C ARG A 65 1.74 -8.91 2.78
N PRO A 66 1.65 -8.19 1.64
CA PRO A 66 0.53 -8.37 0.75
C PRO A 66 0.48 -9.83 0.35
N LYS A 67 -0.70 -10.44 0.40
CA LYS A 67 -0.90 -11.81 -0.06
C LYS A 67 -0.49 -11.84 -1.54
N THR A 68 0.69 -12.38 -1.84
CA THR A 68 1.20 -12.44 -3.21
C THR A 68 0.18 -13.20 -4.04
N LYS A 69 -0.46 -12.50 -4.97
CA LYS A 69 -1.43 -13.13 -5.87
C LYS A 69 -0.71 -14.20 -6.69
N ALA A 70 -1.37 -15.32 -6.93
CA ALA A 70 -0.86 -16.32 -7.87
C ALA A 70 -0.59 -15.65 -9.22
N ARG A 71 0.54 -15.99 -9.86
CA ARG A 71 0.93 -15.39 -11.14
C ARG A 71 -0.07 -15.82 -12.21
N LYS A 72 -0.74 -14.85 -12.84
CA LYS A 72 -1.68 -15.09 -13.95
C LYS A 72 -0.99 -15.35 -15.29
N TYR A 73 0.25 -14.88 -15.45
CA TYR A 73 1.01 -14.92 -16.69
C TYR A 73 2.23 -15.85 -16.58
N SER A 74 2.64 -16.43 -17.70
CA SER A 74 3.86 -17.25 -17.80
C SER A 74 5.11 -16.41 -17.53
N TYR A 75 6.21 -17.09 -17.23
CA TYR A 75 7.48 -16.46 -16.91
C TYR A 75 8.01 -15.57 -18.04
N ASP A 76 7.87 -16.03 -19.29
CA ASP A 76 8.37 -15.31 -20.46
C ASP A 76 7.57 -14.03 -20.70
N ALA A 77 6.25 -14.06 -20.50
CA ALA A 77 5.42 -12.86 -20.56
C ALA A 77 5.85 -11.80 -19.51
N VAL A 78 6.22 -12.24 -18.31
CA VAL A 78 6.72 -11.35 -17.25
C VAL A 78 8.10 -10.76 -17.61
N LYS A 79 8.94 -11.50 -18.32
CA LYS A 79 10.26 -11.03 -18.77
C LYS A 79 10.20 -10.02 -19.91
N ILE A 80 9.26 -10.19 -20.83
CA ILE A 80 9.11 -9.34 -22.01
C ILE A 80 8.42 -8.02 -21.63
N LEU A 81 7.60 -8.00 -20.58
CA LEU A 81 6.83 -6.81 -20.22
C LEU A 81 7.69 -5.55 -19.89
N PRO A 82 8.81 -5.63 -19.13
CA PRO A 82 9.70 -4.49 -18.94
C PRO A 82 10.30 -3.97 -20.25
N TYR A 83 10.61 -4.86 -21.19
CA TYR A 83 11.17 -4.49 -22.50
C TYR A 83 10.17 -3.68 -23.32
N VAL A 84 8.92 -4.15 -23.39
CA VAL A 84 7.84 -3.42 -24.06
C VAL A 84 7.60 -2.06 -23.41
N CYS A 85 7.68 -1.97 -22.07
CA CYS A 85 7.56 -0.70 -21.35
C CYS A 85 8.67 0.30 -21.71
N SER A 86 9.90 -0.18 -21.96
CA SER A 86 11.02 0.66 -22.41
C SER A 86 10.79 1.23 -23.81
N ILE A 87 10.31 0.41 -24.74
CA ILE A 87 9.98 0.86 -26.11
C ILE A 87 8.84 1.89 -26.08
N ALA A 88 7.87 1.67 -25.20
CA ALA A 88 6.72 2.52 -25.05
C ALA A 88 7.01 3.86 -24.33
N GLY A 89 8.27 4.16 -24.00
CA GLY A 89 8.68 5.42 -23.39
C GLY A 89 8.25 5.59 -21.93
N GLY A 90 8.03 4.47 -21.20
CA GLY A 90 7.69 4.51 -19.77
C GLY A 90 6.18 4.60 -19.47
N ILE A 91 5.31 4.44 -20.46
CA ILE A 91 3.87 4.24 -20.18
C ILE A 91 3.67 2.90 -19.47
N CYS A 92 2.87 2.90 -18.40
CA CYS A 92 2.63 1.72 -17.59
C CYS A 92 1.15 1.55 -17.22
N GLY A 93 0.80 0.35 -16.74
CA GLY A 93 -0.54 0.05 -16.24
C GLY A 93 -1.63 0.18 -17.29
N LYS A 94 -2.65 1.00 -17.00
CA LYS A 94 -3.85 1.15 -17.86
C LYS A 94 -3.53 1.77 -19.22
N TYR A 95 -2.53 2.65 -19.29
CA TYR A 95 -2.13 3.33 -20.53
C TYR A 95 -1.34 2.40 -21.44
N LEU A 96 -0.46 1.57 -20.84
CA LEU A 96 0.23 0.52 -21.57
C LEU A 96 -0.74 -0.51 -22.15
N ALA A 97 -1.78 -0.89 -21.39
CA ALA A 97 -2.79 -1.83 -21.87
C ALA A 97 -3.53 -1.32 -23.13
N ALA A 98 -3.81 -0.02 -23.22
CA ALA A 98 -4.45 0.59 -24.39
C ALA A 98 -3.52 0.62 -25.62
N ALA A 99 -2.23 0.88 -25.41
CA ALA A 99 -1.23 0.94 -26.47
C ALA A 99 -0.64 -0.43 -26.86
N MET A 100 -0.90 -1.48 -26.06
CA MET A 100 -0.22 -2.77 -26.16
C MET A 100 -0.34 -3.41 -27.54
N LYS A 101 -1.52 -3.34 -28.17
CA LYS A 101 -1.76 -3.96 -29.47
C LYS A 101 -0.85 -3.36 -30.55
N GLY A 102 -0.85 -2.03 -30.68
CA GLY A 102 0.00 -1.34 -31.65
C GLY A 102 1.49 -1.54 -31.37
N LEU A 103 1.89 -1.62 -30.10
CA LEU A 103 3.29 -1.91 -29.73
C LEU A 103 3.73 -3.32 -30.12
N LEU A 104 2.86 -4.32 -29.97
CA LEU A 104 3.12 -5.68 -30.38
C LEU A 104 3.19 -5.80 -31.90
N ASP A 105 2.25 -5.17 -32.63
CA ASP A 105 2.25 -5.15 -34.10
C ASP A 105 3.57 -4.51 -34.64
N CYS A 106 4.04 -3.43 -34.02
CA CYS A 106 5.33 -2.81 -34.36
C CYS A 106 6.53 -3.72 -34.04
N LEU A 107 6.47 -4.50 -32.96
CA LEU A 107 7.53 -5.43 -32.57
C LEU A 107 7.57 -6.69 -33.45
N GLU A 108 6.43 -7.13 -33.97
CA GLU A 108 6.37 -8.21 -34.96
C GLU A 108 6.92 -7.75 -36.31
N ALA A 109 6.63 -6.50 -36.71
CA ALA A 109 7.18 -5.89 -37.93
C ALA A 109 8.69 -5.59 -37.84
N HIS A 110 9.16 -5.23 -36.66
CA HIS A 110 10.56 -4.91 -36.37
C HIS A 110 11.07 -5.76 -35.21
N PRO A 111 11.51 -7.00 -35.49
CA PRO A 111 11.98 -7.90 -34.45
C PRO A 111 13.19 -7.28 -33.73
N PRO A 112 13.21 -7.34 -32.40
CA PRO A 112 14.27 -6.73 -31.62
C PRO A 112 15.60 -7.48 -31.79
N ASP A 113 16.70 -6.73 -31.90
CA ASP A 113 18.04 -7.32 -31.99
C ASP A 113 18.35 -8.19 -30.74
N PRO A 114 18.88 -9.41 -30.92
CA PRO A 114 19.05 -10.41 -29.85
C PRO A 114 20.07 -10.02 -28.76
N GLY A 115 20.70 -8.85 -28.87
CA GLY A 115 21.71 -8.34 -27.92
C GLY A 115 21.16 -7.44 -26.80
N GLN A 116 19.89 -7.00 -26.86
CA GLN A 116 19.33 -6.12 -25.83
C GLN A 116 18.87 -6.92 -24.61
N ARG A 117 19.67 -6.90 -23.53
CA ARG A 117 19.29 -7.51 -22.25
C ARG A 117 18.05 -6.80 -21.68
N PRO A 118 17.00 -7.54 -21.29
CA PRO A 118 15.89 -6.96 -20.52
C PRO A 118 16.44 -6.36 -19.23
N LEU A 119 16.13 -5.08 -18.99
CA LEU A 119 16.51 -4.40 -17.76
C LEU A 119 15.98 -5.21 -16.56
N GLN A 120 16.88 -5.53 -15.64
CA GLN A 120 16.57 -6.27 -14.42
C GLN A 120 15.39 -5.59 -13.69
N PRO A 121 14.35 -6.33 -13.28
CA PRO A 121 13.20 -5.76 -12.61
C PRO A 121 13.55 -5.50 -11.14
N GLN A 122 14.43 -4.54 -10.88
CA GLN A 122 14.79 -4.16 -9.52
C GLN A 122 14.75 -2.63 -9.39
N ARG A 123 13.76 -2.16 -8.61
CA ARG A 123 13.71 -0.87 -7.91
C ARG A 123 13.20 0.39 -8.62
N ALA A 124 12.33 0.31 -9.63
CA ALA A 124 11.67 1.52 -10.16
C ALA A 124 10.34 1.91 -9.47
N CYS A 125 9.71 1.01 -8.71
CA CYS A 125 8.46 1.33 -8.00
C CYS A 125 8.74 1.79 -6.56
N ARG A 126 9.48 2.89 -6.39
CA ARG A 126 9.53 3.60 -5.11
C ARG A 126 9.33 5.09 -5.36
N ALA A 127 8.16 5.55 -4.92
CA ALA A 127 7.76 6.95 -4.71
C ALA A 127 7.63 7.84 -5.96
N VAL A 128 6.38 8.10 -6.36
CA VAL A 128 5.79 9.44 -6.20
C VAL A 128 4.33 9.22 -5.77
N SER A 129 4.12 9.20 -4.46
CA SER A 129 2.85 9.65 -3.89
C SER A 129 3.22 10.98 -3.27
N ASP A 130 2.90 12.06 -3.96
CA ASP A 130 2.74 13.34 -3.29
C ASP A 130 1.44 13.99 -3.76
N GLU A 131 0.72 14.43 -2.74
CA GLU A 131 -0.52 15.17 -2.70
C GLU A 131 -0.61 16.28 -3.74
N SER A 132 -1.69 16.30 -4.52
CA SER A 132 -2.56 17.47 -4.65
C SER A 132 -3.68 17.14 -5.63
N GLY A 133 -4.88 16.97 -5.10
CA GLY A 133 -6.09 16.98 -5.90
C GLY A 133 -6.34 18.41 -6.37
N ASP A 134 -6.01 18.71 -7.62
CA ASP A 134 -6.57 19.85 -8.33
C ASP A 134 -6.58 19.55 -9.84
N TYR A 135 -7.61 18.83 -10.27
CA TYR A 135 -7.90 18.64 -11.69
C TYR A 135 -8.89 19.73 -12.10
N ARG A 136 -8.40 20.88 -12.58
CA ARG A 136 -9.25 21.85 -13.29
C ARG A 136 -9.34 21.46 -14.77
N PRO A 137 -10.54 21.32 -15.35
CA PRO A 137 -10.68 21.09 -16.78
C PRO A 137 -10.38 22.38 -17.55
N VAL A 138 -9.59 22.25 -18.62
CA VAL A 138 -9.31 23.32 -19.59
C VAL A 138 -10.48 23.35 -20.60
N PRO A 139 -11.23 24.45 -20.75
CA PRO A 139 -12.23 24.55 -21.80
C PRO A 139 -11.56 24.74 -23.16
N GLN A 140 -11.83 23.81 -24.08
CA GLN A 140 -11.54 23.97 -25.50
C GLN A 140 -12.56 24.92 -26.12
N THR A 141 -12.11 25.98 -26.79
CA THR A 141 -12.76 26.53 -27.99
C THR A 141 -11.77 27.41 -28.76
N SER A 142 -11.44 26.96 -29.98
CA SER A 142 -10.94 27.77 -31.10
C SER A 142 -12.04 28.74 -31.59
N PRO A 143 -11.72 29.77 -32.39
CA PRO A 143 -11.35 29.60 -33.80
C PRO A 143 -9.91 29.99 -34.13
#